data_AF-A0A0A9FGX3-F1
#
_entry.id   AF-A0A0A9FGX3-F1
#
_cell.length_a   1.000
_cell.length_b   1.000
_cell.length_c   1.000
_cell.angle_alpha   90.00
_cell.angle_beta   90.00
_cell.angle_gamma   90.00
#
_symmetry.space_group_name_H-M   'P 1'
#
loop_
_entity.id
_entity.type
_entity.pdbx_description
1 polymer ?
#
loop_
_entity_poly.entity_id
_entity_poly.type
_entity_poly.pdbx_seq_one_letter_code
_entity_poly.pdbx_strand_id
1 'polypeptide(L)'
;MDIFRKQLEHNITKGTWSDDISSWTDCEDLLSCPTKYATESIGLACKWAYNGVHEGETLSDHYFDSRLPIISRWIAQGGVRLSMFLNGIFGEHNRDVTPPS
;
A
#
# COMPACT_ATOMS: atom_id res chain seq x y z
N MET A 1 5.79 15.31 9.06
CA MET A 1 4.99 14.57 8.05
C MET A 1 5.58 14.66 6.63
N ASP A 2 6.02 15.83 6.16
CA ASP A 2 6.54 15.96 4.78
C ASP A 2 7.76 15.09 4.45
N ILE A 3 8.68 14.91 5.40
CA ILE A 3 9.88 14.08 5.19
C ILE A 3 9.47 12.62 4.95
N PHE A 4 8.58 12.10 5.78
CA PHE A 4 8.09 10.72 5.65
C PHE A 4 7.40 10.49 4.30
N ARG A 5 6.51 11.41 3.89
CA ARG A 5 5.87 11.35 2.57
C ARG A 5 6.91 11.30 1.44
N LYS A 6 7.88 12.23 1.45
CA LYS A 6 8.94 12.28 0.43
C LYS A 6 9.78 11.00 0.37
N GLN A 7 10.03 10.38 1.51
CA GLN A 7 10.74 9.10 1.57
C GLN A 7 9.93 7.97 0.92
N LEU A 8 8.62 7.89 1.21
CA LEU A 8 7.74 6.91 0.56
C LEU A 8 7.71 7.14 -0.96
N GLU A 9 7.50 8.38 -1.41
CA GLU A 9 7.49 8.75 -2.82
C GLU A 9 8.82 8.38 -3.51
N HIS A 10 9.96 8.66 -2.87
CA HIS A 10 11.28 8.28 -3.38
C HIS A 10 11.42 6.76 -3.52
N ASN A 11 11.04 6.00 -2.49
CA ASN A 11 11.14 4.54 -2.50
C ASN A 11 10.27 3.88 -3.57
N ILE A 12 9.08 4.44 -3.82
CA ILE A 12 8.15 3.99 -4.87
C ILE A 12 8.68 4.31 -6.27
N THR A 13 9.33 5.46 -6.46
CA THR A 13 9.70 5.95 -7.81
C THR A 13 11.10 5.58 -8.25
N LYS A 14 12.07 5.58 -7.34
CA LYS A 14 13.51 5.42 -7.65
C LYS A 14 14.27 4.58 -6.63
N GLY A 15 13.62 4.10 -5.58
CA GLY A 15 14.25 3.39 -4.48
C GLY A 15 13.84 1.93 -4.41
N THR A 16 13.86 1.38 -3.19
CA THR A 16 13.80 -0.06 -2.92
C THR A 16 12.53 -0.76 -3.42
N TRP A 17 11.46 -0.03 -3.72
CA TRP A 17 10.17 -0.61 -4.09
C TRP A 17 9.78 -0.34 -5.55
N SER A 18 10.64 0.29 -6.35
CA SER A 18 10.34 0.61 -7.75
C SER A 18 9.97 -0.62 -8.56
N ASP A 19 10.66 -1.74 -8.31
CA ASP A 19 10.48 -2.99 -9.05
C ASP A 19 9.22 -3.75 -8.59
N ASP A 20 8.77 -3.48 -7.37
CA ASP A 20 7.59 -4.11 -6.77
C ASP A 20 6.27 -3.48 -7.24
N ILE A 21 6.30 -2.26 -7.81
CA ILE A 21 5.08 -1.50 -8.14
C ILE A 21 4.15 -2.28 -9.08
N SER A 22 4.72 -2.96 -10.09
CA SER A 22 3.96 -3.79 -11.02
C SER A 22 3.13 -4.85 -10.30
N SER A 23 3.72 -5.52 -9.30
CA SER A 23 3.03 -6.52 -8.47
C SER A 23 1.98 -5.93 -7.53
N TRP A 24 2.16 -4.67 -7.10
CA TRP A 24 1.20 -4.00 -6.22
C TRP A 24 -0.06 -3.55 -6.95
N THR A 25 0.08 -3.25 -8.25
CA THR A 25 -1.00 -2.90 -9.17
C THR A 25 -1.55 -4.10 -9.94
N ASP A 26 -1.03 -5.29 -9.71
CA ASP A 26 -1.53 -6.52 -10.33
C ASP A 26 -2.92 -6.87 -9.76
N CYS A 27 -3.93 -6.43 -10.52
CA CYS A 27 -5.34 -6.46 -10.17
C CYS A 27 -6.18 -6.50 -11.47
N GLU A 28 -6.60 -7.69 -11.88
CA GLU A 28 -7.43 -7.87 -13.09
C GLU A 28 -8.87 -7.39 -12.88
N ASP A 29 -9.48 -7.71 -11.74
CA ASP A 29 -10.82 -7.29 -11.35
C ASP A 29 -10.77 -6.44 -10.07
N LEU A 30 -11.13 -5.16 -10.21
CA LEU A 30 -11.18 -4.19 -9.10
C LEU A 30 -12.09 -4.64 -7.95
N LEU A 31 -13.12 -5.45 -8.21
CA LEU A 31 -14.00 -5.96 -7.16
C LEU A 31 -13.36 -7.09 -6.34
N SER A 32 -12.45 -7.85 -6.94
CA SER A 32 -11.75 -8.97 -6.29
C SER A 32 -10.54 -8.54 -5.46
N CYS A 33 -9.90 -7.43 -5.83
CA CYS A 33 -8.64 -6.99 -5.25
C CYS A 33 -8.69 -6.58 -3.77
N PRO A 34 -9.78 -6.00 -3.23
CA PRO A 34 -9.92 -5.78 -1.80
C PRO A 34 -9.76 -7.07 -0.98
N THR A 35 -10.25 -8.21 -1.49
CA THR A 35 -10.08 -9.52 -0.84
C THR A 35 -8.62 -9.97 -0.82
N LYS A 36 -7.87 -9.76 -1.90
CA LYS A 36 -6.41 -10.01 -1.96
C LYS A 36 -5.69 -9.15 -0.92
N TYR A 37 -6.00 -7.86 -0.85
CA TYR A 37 -5.37 -6.93 0.08
C TYR A 37 -5.70 -7.23 1.55
N ALA A 38 -6.94 -7.64 1.83
CA ALA A 38 -7.35 -8.11 3.15
C ALA A 38 -6.60 -9.38 3.56
N THR A 39 -6.41 -10.32 2.61
CA THR A 39 -5.65 -11.56 2.83
C THR A 39 -4.17 -11.27 3.14
N GLU A 40 -3.56 -10.34 2.40
CA GLU A 40 -2.20 -9.87 2.70
C GLU A 40 -2.14 -9.21 4.09
N SER A 41 -3.12 -8.35 4.40
CA SER A 41 -3.20 -7.62 5.66
C SER A 41 -3.27 -8.54 6.88
N ILE A 42 -4.08 -9.61 6.85
CA ILE A 42 -4.14 -10.56 7.97
C ILE A 42 -2.83 -11.34 8.12
N GLY A 43 -2.20 -11.78 7.02
CA GLY A 43 -0.92 -12.49 7.09
C GLY A 43 0.19 -11.61 7.70
N LEU A 44 0.17 -10.33 7.36
CA LEU A 44 1.05 -9.32 7.88
C LEU A 44 0.78 -8.97 9.35
N ALA A 45 -0.49 -8.89 9.76
CA ALA A 45 -0.88 -8.71 11.16
C ALA A 45 -0.37 -9.87 12.03
N CYS A 46 -0.58 -11.11 11.59
CA CYS A 46 -0.06 -12.29 12.30
C CYS A 46 1.47 -12.28 12.40
N LYS A 47 2.16 -11.97 11.30
CA LYS A 47 3.63 -12.02 11.24
C LYS A 47 4.30 -10.90 12.04
N TRP A 48 3.71 -9.70 12.04
CA TRP A 48 4.37 -8.49 12.56
C TRP A 48 3.63 -7.83 13.71
N ALA A 49 2.30 -7.68 13.63
CA ALA A 49 1.54 -6.93 14.62
C ALA A 49 1.34 -7.74 15.92
N TYR A 50 0.85 -8.98 15.81
CA TYR A 50 0.57 -9.81 16.99
C TYR A 50 1.78 -10.62 17.47
N ASN A 51 2.79 -10.79 16.63
CA ASN A 51 3.93 -11.64 16.93
C ASN A 51 4.77 -11.08 18.10
N GLY A 52 4.80 -11.81 19.21
CA GLY A 52 5.58 -11.46 20.41
C GLY A 52 5.00 -10.31 21.22
N VAL A 53 3.68 -10.08 21.15
CA VAL A 53 2.97 -9.07 21.96
C VAL A 53 2.04 -9.78 22.94
N HIS A 54 2.09 -9.38 24.21
CA HIS A 54 1.23 -9.90 25.27
C HIS A 54 0.40 -8.80 25.95
N GLU A 55 -0.72 -9.20 26.54
CA GLU A 55 -1.60 -8.28 27.27
C GLU A 55 -0.87 -7.63 28.44
N GLY A 56 -1.05 -6.32 28.61
CA GLY A 56 -0.40 -5.54 29.68
C GLY A 56 1.03 -5.10 29.38
N GLU A 57 1.62 -5.49 28.24
CA GLU A 57 2.96 -5.04 27.84
C GLU A 57 2.95 -3.59 27.33
N THR A 58 4.05 -2.88 27.59
CA THR A 58 4.34 -1.59 26.96
C THR A 58 5.27 -1.81 25.77
N LEU A 59 4.79 -1.49 24.57
CA LEU A 59 5.58 -1.56 23.35
C LEU A 59 6.39 -0.27 23.19
N SER A 60 7.70 -0.41 22.99
CA SER A 60 8.65 0.70 22.87
C SER A 60 9.55 0.54 21.64
N ASP A 61 10.76 1.10 21.70
CA ASP A 61 11.68 1.26 20.57
C ASP A 61 11.92 -0.04 19.79
N HIS A 62 12.12 -1.18 20.46
CA HIS A 62 12.32 -2.45 19.77
C HIS A 62 11.12 -2.83 18.87
N TYR A 63 9.89 -2.64 19.37
CA TYR A 63 8.70 -2.90 18.58
C TYR A 63 8.55 -1.85 17.47
N PHE A 64 8.80 -0.58 17.78
CA PHE A 64 8.74 0.51 16.81
C PHE A 64 9.72 0.30 15.64
N ASP A 65 11.00 0.13 15.93
CA ASP A 65 12.08 0.04 14.93
C ASP A 65 11.89 -1.18 14.00
N SER A 66 11.41 -2.29 14.56
CA SER A 66 11.17 -3.51 13.79
C SER A 66 9.92 -3.44 12.91
N ARG A 67 8.88 -2.68 13.30
CA ARG A 67 7.60 -2.61 12.56
C ARG A 67 7.48 -1.40 11.65
N LEU A 68 8.19 -0.32 11.93
CA LEU A 68 8.14 0.92 11.13
C LEU A 68 8.43 0.68 9.63
N PRO A 69 9.47 -0.10 9.22
CA PRO A 69 9.73 -0.36 7.80
C PRO A 69 8.57 -1.11 7.12
N ILE A 70 7.94 -2.00 7.88
CA ILE A 70 6.82 -2.82 7.41
C ILE A 70 5.58 -1.94 7.18
N ILE A 71 5.21 -1.13 8.17
CA ILE A 71 4.09 -0.17 8.07
C ILE A 71 4.33 0.85 6.96
N SER A 72 5.57 1.33 6.81
CA SER A 72 5.93 2.27 5.75
C SER A 72 5.67 1.69 4.35
N ARG A 73 6.01 0.42 4.13
CA ARG A 73 5.71 -0.29 2.89
C ARG A 73 4.19 -0.43 2.67
N TRP A 74 3.42 -0.73 3.70
CA TRP A 74 1.95 -0.85 3.56
C TRP A 74 1.27 0.46 3.24
N ILE A 75 1.73 1.58 3.83
CA ILE A 75 1.22 2.92 3.51
C ILE A 75 1.52 3.22 2.03
N ALA A 76 2.74 2.93 1.57
CA ALA A 76 3.12 3.07 0.16
C ALA A 76 2.24 2.22 -0.77
N GLN A 77 2.07 0.92 -0.44
CA GLN A 77 1.20 0.00 -1.16
C GLN A 77 -0.25 0.51 -1.24
N GLY A 78 -0.80 0.98 -0.12
CA GLY A 78 -2.15 1.54 -0.06
C GLY A 78 -2.31 2.77 -0.95
N GLY A 79 -1.33 3.68 -0.95
CA GLY A 79 -1.35 4.86 -1.84
C GLY A 79 -1.30 4.48 -3.32
N VAL A 80 -0.44 3.53 -3.71
CA VAL A 80 -0.33 3.02 -5.08
C VAL A 80 -1.65 2.36 -5.52
N ARG A 81 -2.22 1.50 -4.68
CA ARG A 81 -3.49 0.81 -4.96
C ARG A 81 -4.66 1.80 -5.06
N LEU A 82 -4.76 2.76 -4.13
CA LEU A 82 -5.80 3.78 -4.19
C LEU A 82 -5.71 4.59 -5.48
N SER A 83 -4.50 5.01 -5.87
CA SER A 83 -4.27 5.73 -7.14
C SER A 83 -4.71 4.88 -8.35
N MET A 84 -4.36 3.59 -8.38
CA MET A 84 -4.79 2.66 -9.41
C MET A 84 -6.32 2.55 -9.49
N PHE A 85 -7.01 2.39 -8.35
CA PHE A 85 -8.48 2.33 -8.29
C PHE A 85 -9.12 3.61 -8.82
N LEU A 86 -8.66 4.78 -8.37
CA LEU A 86 -9.19 6.06 -8.81
C LEU A 86 -8.96 6.29 -10.31
N ASN A 87 -7.78 5.92 -10.81
CA ASN A 87 -7.47 5.99 -12.24
C ASN A 87 -8.33 5.04 -13.06
N GLY A 88 -8.67 3.85 -12.55
CA GLY A 88 -9.61 2.94 -13.21
C GLY A 88 -11.02 3.54 -13.29
N ILE A 89 -11.57 3.98 -12.14
CA ILE A 89 -12.93 4.52 -12.04
C ILE A 89 -13.11 5.78 -12.90
N PHE A 90 -12.17 6.72 -12.81
CA PHE A 90 -12.28 8.03 -13.48
C PHE A 90 -11.59 8.08 -14.86
N GLY A 91 -10.73 7.10 -15.17
CA GLY A 91 -10.02 7.03 -16.44
C GLY A 91 -10.90 6.52 -17.58
N GLU A 92 -11.79 5.56 -17.32
CA GLU A 92 -12.73 5.07 -18.35
C GLU A 92 -13.77 6.12 -18.73
N HIS A 93 -14.18 6.98 -17.79
CA HIS A 93 -15.15 8.04 -18.05
C HIS A 93 -14.66 9.13 -19.03
N ASN A 94 -13.34 9.20 -19.26
CA ASN A 94 -12.74 10.14 -20.23
C ASN A 94 -12.60 9.56 -21.65
N ARG A 95 -12.92 8.29 -21.89
CA ARG A 95 -12.84 7.67 -23.23
C ARG A 95 -14.13 7.81 -24.05
N ASP A 96 -15.27 7.99 -23.38
CA ASP A 96 -16.58 8.20 -24.03
C ASP A 96 -16.84 9.66 -24.44
N VAL A 97 -15.94 10.60 -24.09
CA VAL A 97 -16.00 11.97 -24.59
C VAL A 97 -15.33 12.01 -25.96
N THR A 98 -16.10 11.73 -27.00
CA THR A 98 -15.67 11.98 -28.38
C THR A 98 -15.41 13.48 -28.53
N PRO A 99 -14.28 13.92 -29.11
CA PRO A 99 -14.04 15.34 -29.35
C PRO A 99 -15.12 15.89 -30.29
N PRO A 100 -15.65 17.10 -30.06
CA PRO A 100 -16.58 17.72 -31.00
C PRO A 100 -15.88 17.94 -32.35
N SER A 101 -16.60 17.61 -33.41
CA SER A 101 -16.18 17.72 -34.82
C SER A 101 -15.97 19.16 -35.25
#